data_AF-A0A5J4V8Y0-F1
#
_entry.id   AF-A0A5J4V8Y0-F1
#
_cell.length_a   1.000
_cell.length_b   1.000
_cell.length_c   1.000
_cell.angle_alpha   90.00
_cell.angle_beta   90.00
_cell.angle_gamma   90.00
#
_symmetry.space_group_name_H-M   'P 1'
#
loop_
_entity.id
_entity.type
_entity.pdbx_description
1 polymer ?
#
loop_
_entity_poly.entity_id
_entity_poly.type
_entity_poly.pdbx_seq_one_letter_code
_entity_poly.pdbx_strand_id
1 'polypeptide(L)'
;MIVTALERGNGQDVRKEIEQSIEQRSAQFATICRVHFDFVDQALQVFELSEQTEMLRNGIGPAARELNDYGQDLLKEIKERQDHLRALRNVDATLLILNQLLALLGEYQRLFQFLEQKRYFESMRCVQRLKQSHLPNLRKVFPIIGAIDESLDKLSGCIHRW
;
A
#
# COMPACT_ATOMS: atom_id res chain seq x y z
N MET A 1 -14.78 -44.29 73.29
CA MET A 1 -13.72 -45.31 73.43
C MET A 1 -12.57 -44.82 74.29
N ILE A 2 -12.08 -43.58 74.11
CA ILE A 2 -11.10 -42.95 75.02
C ILE A 2 -11.56 -42.96 76.50
N VAL A 3 -12.85 -42.68 76.75
CA VAL A 3 -13.45 -42.71 78.10
C VAL A 3 -13.38 -44.12 78.73
N THR A 4 -13.58 -45.17 77.94
CA THR A 4 -13.57 -46.56 78.41
C THR A 4 -12.15 -47.11 78.66
N ALA A 5 -11.13 -46.54 78.03
CA ALA A 5 -9.72 -46.91 78.24
C ALA A 5 -9.08 -46.17 79.43
N LEU A 6 -9.54 -44.95 79.73
CA LEU A 6 -9.18 -44.20 80.94
C LEU A 6 -9.66 -44.91 82.22
N GLU A 7 -10.85 -45.50 82.19
CA GLU A 7 -11.44 -46.24 83.34
C GLU A 7 -10.71 -47.54 83.68
N ARG A 8 -9.89 -48.10 82.77
CA ARG A 8 -9.19 -49.38 82.94
C ARG A 8 -7.69 -49.26 83.28
N GLY A 9 -7.16 -48.05 83.44
CA GLY A 9 -5.75 -47.83 83.80
C GLY A 9 -4.73 -48.11 82.68
N ASN A 10 -5.18 -48.32 81.44
CA ASN A 10 -4.30 -48.57 80.27
C ASN A 10 -3.90 -47.25 79.58
N GLY A 11 -3.13 -46.40 80.27
CA GLY A 11 -2.69 -45.10 79.76
C GLY A 11 -1.91 -45.16 78.43
N GLN A 12 -1.32 -46.31 78.11
CA GLN A 12 -0.59 -46.52 76.85
C GLN A 12 -1.51 -46.68 75.63
N ASP A 13 -2.72 -47.23 75.80
CA ASP A 13 -3.70 -47.37 74.72
C ASP A 13 -4.39 -46.03 74.44
N VAL A 14 -4.73 -45.28 75.49
CA VAL A 14 -5.25 -43.90 75.38
C VAL A 14 -4.25 -43.00 74.66
N ARG A 15 -2.96 -43.11 74.98
CA ARG A 15 -1.90 -42.35 74.33
C ARG A 15 -1.81 -42.64 72.83
N LYS A 16 -1.88 -43.91 72.43
CA LYS A 16 -1.88 -44.31 71.01
C LYS A 16 -3.10 -43.80 70.25
N GLU A 17 -4.31 -43.86 70.85
CA GLU A 17 -5.52 -43.29 70.23
C GLU A 17 -5.41 -41.77 70.03
N ILE A 18 -4.83 -41.06 71.00
CA ILE A 18 -4.59 -39.61 70.89
C ILE A 18 -3.56 -39.32 69.79
N GLU A 19 -2.44 -40.06 69.74
CA GLU A 19 -1.41 -39.90 68.72
C GLU A 19 -1.98 -40.15 67.31
N GLN A 20 -2.76 -41.22 67.12
CA GLN A 20 -3.44 -41.50 65.85
C GLN A 20 -4.45 -40.41 65.47
N SER A 21 -5.22 -39.89 66.43
CA SER A 21 -6.16 -38.80 66.17
C SER A 21 -5.46 -37.50 65.78
N ILE A 22 -4.32 -37.20 66.42
CA ILE A 22 -3.47 -36.06 66.07
C ILE A 22 -2.92 -36.23 64.66
N GLU A 23 -2.34 -37.38 64.32
CA GLU A 23 -1.81 -37.66 62.98
C GLU A 23 -2.89 -37.54 61.90
N GLN A 24 -4.07 -38.11 62.15
CA GLN A 24 -5.20 -38.02 61.22
C GLN A 24 -5.65 -36.56 61.01
N ARG A 25 -5.78 -35.78 62.09
CA ARG A 25 -6.14 -34.36 62.01
C ARG A 25 -5.05 -33.53 61.33
N SER A 26 -3.78 -33.83 61.58
CA SER A 26 -2.64 -33.19 60.91
C SER A 26 -2.64 -33.48 59.40
N ALA A 27 -2.95 -34.71 58.99
CA ALA A 27 -3.08 -35.06 57.57
C ALA A 27 -4.27 -34.35 56.89
N GLN A 28 -5.41 -34.26 57.60
CA GLN A 28 -6.58 -33.50 57.12
C GLN A 28 -6.25 -32.00 56.98
N PHE A 29 -5.59 -31.43 57.99
CA PHE A 29 -5.16 -30.03 57.95
C PHE A 29 -4.19 -29.77 56.80
N ALA A 30 -3.20 -30.63 56.59
CA ALA A 30 -2.27 -30.52 55.46
C ALA A 30 -2.98 -30.57 54.10
N THR A 31 -4.00 -31.44 53.96
CA THR A 31 -4.80 -31.53 52.74
C THR A 31 -5.59 -30.25 52.49
N ILE A 32 -6.22 -29.70 53.54
CA ILE A 32 -6.97 -28.43 53.47
C ILE A 32 -6.02 -27.29 53.09
N CYS A 33 -4.86 -27.19 53.75
CA CYS A 33 -3.85 -26.19 53.43
C CYS A 33 -3.41 -26.28 51.97
N ARG A 34 -3.12 -27.49 51.46
CA ARG A 34 -2.72 -27.68 50.06
C ARG A 34 -3.78 -27.15 49.09
N VAL A 35 -5.06 -27.51 49.28
CA VAL A 35 -6.16 -27.03 48.44
C VAL A 35 -6.26 -25.50 48.48
N HIS A 36 -6.08 -24.90 49.66
CA HIS A 36 -6.09 -23.43 49.77
C HIS A 36 -4.88 -22.76 49.10
N PHE A 37 -3.68 -23.34 49.21
CA PHE A 37 -2.51 -22.81 48.51
C PHE A 37 -2.67 -22.93 46.99
N ASP A 38 -3.13 -24.08 46.50
CA ASP A 38 -3.42 -24.29 45.06
C ASP A 38 -4.46 -23.27 44.55
N PHE A 39 -5.47 -22.96 45.36
CA PHE A 39 -6.47 -21.94 45.03
C PHE A 39 -5.87 -20.53 44.95
N VAL A 40 -4.98 -20.18 45.88
CA VAL A 40 -4.30 -18.87 45.86
C VAL A 40 -3.44 -18.72 44.60
N ASP A 41 -2.70 -19.77 44.22
CA ASP A 41 -1.89 -19.76 43.00
C ASP A 41 -2.75 -19.62 41.75
N GLN A 42 -3.88 -20.31 41.68
CA GLN A 42 -4.84 -20.17 40.58
C GLN A 42 -5.47 -18.77 40.52
N ALA A 43 -5.81 -18.20 41.68
CA ALA A 43 -6.36 -16.85 41.76
C ALA A 43 -5.36 -15.79 41.28
N LEU A 44 -4.07 -15.95 41.62
CA LEU A 44 -2.99 -15.09 41.11
C LEU A 44 -2.86 -15.19 39.58
N GLN A 45 -2.88 -16.39 39.02
CA GLN A 45 -2.82 -16.57 37.56
C GLN A 45 -4.00 -15.89 36.84
N VAL A 46 -5.22 -15.98 37.39
CA VAL A 46 -6.40 -15.30 36.82
C VAL A 46 -6.23 -13.78 36.89
N PHE A 47 -5.65 -13.25 37.97
CA PHE A 47 -5.40 -11.83 38.11
C PHE A 47 -4.38 -11.33 37.07
N GLU A 48 -3.27 -12.05 36.89
CA GLU A 48 -2.26 -11.74 35.88
C GLU A 48 -2.84 -11.78 34.45
N LEU A 49 -3.63 -12.81 34.13
CA LEU A 49 -4.32 -12.90 32.84
C LEU A 49 -5.32 -11.76 32.63
N SER A 50 -6.00 -11.32 33.68
CA SER A 50 -6.94 -10.19 33.62
C SER A 50 -6.21 -8.89 33.33
N GLU A 51 -5.05 -8.65 33.97
CA GLU A 51 -4.21 -7.49 33.70
C GLU A 51 -3.71 -7.47 32.25
N GLN A 52 -3.19 -8.61 31.76
CA GLN A 52 -2.75 -8.73 30.36
C GLN A 52 -3.89 -8.49 29.37
N THR A 53 -5.10 -8.99 29.68
CA THR A 53 -6.29 -8.80 28.84
C THR A 53 -6.71 -7.32 28.82
N GLU A 54 -6.66 -6.64 29.96
CA GLU A 54 -6.92 -5.20 30.07
C GLU A 54 -5.91 -4.38 29.25
N MET A 55 -4.61 -4.69 29.37
CA MET A 55 -3.57 -4.05 28.57
C MET A 55 -3.83 -4.22 27.07
N LEU A 56 -4.17 -5.43 26.64
CA LEU A 56 -4.48 -5.72 25.24
C LEU A 56 -5.73 -4.94 24.78
N ARG A 57 -6.80 -4.96 25.58
CA ARG A 57 -8.04 -4.21 25.28
C ARG A 57 -7.76 -2.72 25.10
N ASN A 58 -6.93 -2.16 25.97
CA ASN A 58 -6.58 -0.75 25.96
C ASN A 58 -5.66 -0.39 24.78
N GLY A 59 -4.86 -1.34 24.28
CA GLY A 59 -3.97 -1.15 23.13
C GLY A 59 -4.63 -1.29 21.75
N ILE A 60 -5.66 -2.15 21.62
CA ILE A 60 -6.32 -2.41 20.32
C ILE A 60 -6.96 -1.15 19.74
N GLY A 61 -7.67 -0.37 20.56
CA GLY A 61 -8.36 0.84 20.09
C GLY A 61 -7.44 1.90 19.50
N PRO A 62 -6.35 2.29 20.19
CA PRO A 62 -5.32 3.18 19.65
C PRO A 62 -4.65 2.63 18.39
N ALA A 63 -4.22 1.37 18.39
CA ALA A 63 -3.56 0.76 17.23
C ALA A 63 -4.48 0.71 16.01
N ALA A 64 -5.77 0.42 16.20
CA ALA A 64 -6.75 0.44 15.11
C ALA A 64 -6.98 1.85 14.55
N ARG A 65 -6.97 2.89 15.41
CA ARG A 65 -7.07 4.28 14.97
C ARG A 65 -5.83 4.70 14.18
N GLU A 66 -4.65 4.44 14.71
CA GLU A 66 -3.38 4.75 14.05
C GLU A 66 -3.29 4.06 12.68
N LEU A 67 -3.64 2.77 12.60
CA LEU A 67 -3.68 2.04 11.34
C LEU A 67 -4.68 2.65 10.35
N ASN A 68 -5.85 3.08 10.82
CA ASN A 68 -6.84 3.74 9.97
C ASN A 68 -6.32 5.08 9.45
N ASP A 69 -5.69 5.89 10.31
CA ASP A 69 -5.16 7.20 9.95
C ASP A 69 -4.05 7.06 8.88
N TYR A 70 -3.09 6.14 9.08
CA TYR A 70 -2.09 5.79 8.06
C TYR A 70 -2.74 5.29 6.76
N GLY A 71 -3.81 4.49 6.87
CA GLY A 71 -4.56 4.02 5.71
C GLY A 71 -5.18 5.15 4.90
N GLN A 72 -5.75 6.17 5.56
CA GLN A 72 -6.32 7.34 4.89
C GLN A 72 -5.25 8.20 4.22
N ASP A 73 -4.12 8.42 4.89
CA ASP A 73 -3.00 9.17 4.33
C ASP A 73 -2.42 8.46 3.09
N LEU A 74 -2.26 7.14 3.16
CA LEU A 74 -1.79 6.34 2.03
C LEU A 74 -2.76 6.41 0.84
N LEU A 75 -4.07 6.35 1.09
CA LEU A 75 -5.09 6.50 0.03
C LEU A 75 -5.01 7.87 -0.65
N LYS A 76 -4.74 8.92 0.13
CA LYS A 76 -4.53 10.28 -0.40
C LYS A 76 -3.29 10.34 -1.28
N GLU A 77 -2.15 9.81 -0.82
CA GLU A 77 -0.92 9.76 -1.60
C GLU A 77 -1.08 8.96 -2.90
N ILE A 78 -1.80 7.84 -2.87
CA ILE A 78 -2.10 7.04 -4.06
C ILE A 78 -2.88 7.86 -5.07
N LYS A 79 -3.90 8.62 -4.63
CA LYS A 79 -4.69 9.48 -5.51
C LYS A 79 -3.84 10.59 -6.13
N GLU A 80 -3.04 11.27 -5.32
CA GLU A 80 -2.13 12.30 -5.81
C GLU A 80 -1.15 11.73 -6.84
N ARG A 81 -0.57 10.55 -6.59
CA ARG A 81 0.30 9.85 -7.54
C ARG A 81 -0.43 9.49 -8.83
N GLN A 82 -1.68 9.04 -8.77
CA GLN A 82 -2.47 8.76 -9.98
C GLN A 82 -2.69 10.02 -10.82
N ASP A 83 -2.98 11.15 -10.19
CA ASP A 83 -3.15 12.42 -10.89
C ASP A 83 -1.83 12.91 -11.51
N HIS A 84 -0.70 12.72 -10.82
CA HIS A 84 0.64 12.98 -11.39
C HIS A 84 0.93 12.10 -12.61
N LEU A 85 0.58 10.80 -12.56
CA LEU A 85 0.76 9.89 -13.71
C LEU A 85 -0.10 10.30 -14.91
N ARG A 86 -1.32 10.82 -14.67
CA ARG A 86 -2.15 11.39 -15.75
C ARG A 86 -1.51 12.63 -16.36
N ALA A 87 -0.99 13.53 -15.53
CA ALA A 87 -0.27 14.71 -16.00
C ALA A 87 0.96 14.33 -16.83
N LEU A 88 1.73 13.33 -16.39
CA LEU A 88 2.90 12.83 -17.12
C LEU A 88 2.53 12.30 -18.50
N ARG A 89 1.44 11.53 -18.63
CA ARG A 89 0.93 11.08 -19.92
C ARG A 89 0.57 12.23 -20.86
N ASN A 90 -0.01 13.31 -20.32
CA ASN A 90 -0.31 14.51 -21.11
C ASN A 90 0.99 15.20 -21.57
N VAL A 91 2.01 15.26 -20.71
CA VAL A 91 3.33 15.80 -21.07
C VAL A 91 3.96 14.97 -22.19
N ASP A 92 3.95 13.64 -22.08
CA ASP A 92 4.51 12.74 -23.11
C ASP A 92 3.80 12.92 -24.46
N ALA A 93 2.46 12.98 -24.45
CA ALA A 93 1.67 13.23 -25.66
C ALA A 93 1.99 14.61 -26.27
N THR A 94 2.17 15.64 -25.43
CA THR A 94 2.53 16.98 -25.88
C THR A 94 3.94 17.01 -26.47
N LEU A 95 4.91 16.34 -25.84
CA LEU A 95 6.28 16.22 -26.35
C LEU A 95 6.30 15.51 -27.71
N LEU A 96 5.52 14.46 -27.89
CA LEU A 96 5.39 13.77 -29.18
C LEU A 96 4.89 14.74 -30.27
N ILE A 97 3.87 15.54 -29.98
CA ILE A 97 3.33 16.53 -30.93
C ILE A 97 4.39 17.61 -31.23
N LEU A 98 5.08 18.14 -30.21
CA LEU A 98 6.13 19.13 -30.39
C LEU A 98 7.28 18.60 -31.26
N ASN A 99 7.69 17.35 -31.07
CA ASN A 99 8.71 16.71 -31.91
C ASN A 99 8.26 16.58 -33.37
N GLN A 100 6.98 16.22 -33.61
CA GLN A 100 6.42 16.17 -34.96
C GLN A 100 6.36 17.55 -35.61
N LEU A 101 5.96 18.59 -34.86
CA LEU A 101 5.95 19.97 -35.34
C LEU A 101 7.36 20.49 -35.64
N LEU A 102 8.34 20.17 -34.80
CA LEU A 102 9.73 20.54 -35.03
C LEU A 102 10.28 19.92 -36.32
N ALA A 103 10.01 18.64 -36.56
CA ALA A 103 10.40 17.98 -37.79
C ALA A 103 9.71 18.59 -39.02
N LEU A 104 8.41 18.91 -38.91
CA LEU A 104 7.65 19.59 -39.96
C LEU A 104 8.26 20.95 -40.30
N LEU A 105 8.51 21.78 -39.29
CA LEU A 105 9.12 23.11 -39.46
C LEU A 105 10.53 23.02 -40.08
N GLY A 106 11.32 22.03 -39.69
CA GLY A 106 12.64 21.78 -40.28
C GLY A 106 12.59 21.45 -41.77
N GLU A 107 11.64 20.60 -42.21
CA GLU A 107 11.44 20.33 -43.64
C GLU A 107 10.88 21.55 -44.39
N TYR A 108 10.00 22.36 -43.78
CA TYR A 108 9.56 23.63 -44.37
C TYR A 108 10.71 24.60 -44.58
N GLN A 109 11.59 24.75 -43.59
CA GLN A 109 12.76 25.60 -43.70
C GLN A 109 13.66 25.16 -44.87
N ARG A 110 13.89 23.85 -45.05
CA ARG A 110 14.63 23.32 -46.20
C ARG A 110 13.93 23.62 -47.52
N LEU A 111 12.61 23.49 -47.59
CA LEU A 111 11.83 23.84 -48.78
C LEU A 111 12.03 25.31 -49.17
N PHE A 112 11.94 26.24 -48.21
CA PHE A 112 12.20 27.66 -48.48
C PHE A 112 13.63 27.89 -49.01
N GLN A 113 14.64 27.27 -48.40
CA GLN A 113 16.03 27.37 -48.87
C GLN A 113 16.22 26.85 -50.31
N PHE A 114 15.58 25.73 -50.66
CA PHE A 114 15.66 25.20 -52.03
C PHE A 114 14.95 26.10 -53.04
N LEU A 115 13.81 26.69 -52.68
CA LEU A 115 13.09 27.63 -53.54
C LEU A 115 13.91 28.90 -53.79
N GLU A 116 14.53 29.47 -52.75
CA GLU A 116 15.42 30.63 -52.89
C GLU A 116 16.61 30.35 -53.81
N GLN A 117 17.16 29.15 -53.74
CA GLN A 117 18.26 28.69 -54.59
C GLN A 117 17.80 28.21 -55.98
N LYS A 118 16.50 28.28 -56.30
CA LYS A 118 15.91 27.75 -57.55
C LYS A 118 16.19 26.26 -57.79
N ARG A 119 16.36 25.50 -56.71
CA ARG A 119 16.57 24.05 -56.71
C ARG A 119 15.23 23.32 -56.75
N TYR A 120 14.59 23.36 -57.91
CA TYR A 120 13.20 22.93 -58.09
C TYR A 120 12.99 21.42 -57.89
N PHE A 121 13.95 20.60 -58.31
CA PHE A 121 13.88 19.16 -58.10
C PHE A 121 13.91 18.79 -56.61
N GLU A 122 14.82 19.39 -55.85
CA GLU A 122 14.93 19.18 -54.41
C GLU A 122 13.72 19.76 -53.65
N SER A 123 13.21 20.90 -54.12
CA SER A 123 11.95 21.48 -53.62
C SER A 123 10.79 20.50 -53.78
N MET A 124 10.64 19.89 -54.97
CA MET A 124 9.62 18.87 -55.22
C MET A 124 9.76 17.65 -54.30
N ARG A 125 10.98 17.14 -54.11
CA ARG A 125 11.23 16.04 -53.16
C ARG A 125 10.89 16.43 -51.73
N CYS A 126 11.15 17.68 -51.34
CA CYS A 126 10.82 18.20 -50.02
C CYS A 126 9.29 18.29 -49.81
N VAL A 127 8.56 18.79 -50.81
CA VAL A 127 7.09 18.79 -50.81
C VAL A 127 6.54 17.36 -50.67
N GLN A 128 7.06 16.40 -51.43
CA GLN A 128 6.64 15.00 -51.31
C GLN A 128 6.87 14.45 -49.90
N ARG A 129 8.04 14.70 -49.28
CA ARG A 129 8.30 14.28 -47.89
C ARG A 129 7.33 14.92 -46.92
N LEU A 130 7.10 16.24 -46.99
CA LEU A 130 6.13 16.93 -46.16
C LEU A 130 4.75 16.25 -46.21
N LYS A 131 4.23 15.98 -47.41
CA LYS A 131 2.92 15.34 -47.61
C LYS A 131 2.88 13.89 -47.12
N GLN A 132 3.95 13.13 -47.30
CA GLN A 132 3.95 11.68 -47.03
C GLN A 132 4.31 11.34 -45.58
N SER A 133 5.26 12.05 -44.95
CA SER A 133 5.77 11.69 -43.62
C SER A 133 5.37 12.63 -42.49
N HIS A 134 5.14 13.92 -42.77
CA HIS A 134 4.96 14.92 -41.72
C HIS A 134 3.49 15.34 -41.51
N LEU A 135 2.77 15.69 -42.57
CA LEU A 135 1.38 16.16 -42.47
C LEU A 135 0.37 15.11 -41.97
N PRO A 136 0.42 13.83 -42.38
CA PRO A 136 -0.61 12.85 -42.00
C PRO A 136 -0.75 12.66 -40.49
N ASN A 137 0.37 12.72 -39.76
CA ASN A 137 0.40 12.54 -38.30
C ASN A 137 -0.25 13.72 -37.55
N LEU A 138 -0.13 14.93 -38.09
CA LEU A 138 -0.61 16.16 -37.47
C LEU A 138 -2.04 16.52 -37.88
N ARG A 139 -2.54 15.99 -39.01
CA ARG A 139 -3.88 16.30 -39.53
C ARG A 139 -5.02 15.98 -38.55
N LYS A 140 -4.84 14.95 -37.72
CA LYS A 140 -5.82 14.56 -36.70
C LYS A 140 -5.87 15.52 -35.51
N VAL A 141 -4.79 16.25 -35.28
CA VAL A 141 -4.60 17.13 -34.12
C VAL A 141 -4.87 18.59 -34.49
N PHE A 142 -4.43 19.00 -35.68
CA PHE A 142 -4.48 20.39 -36.13
C PHE A 142 -5.26 20.52 -37.45
N PRO A 143 -6.47 21.10 -37.44
CA PRO A 143 -7.26 21.30 -38.65
C PRO A 143 -6.55 22.12 -39.74
N ILE A 144 -5.67 23.05 -39.35
CA ILE A 144 -4.89 23.90 -40.28
C ILE A 144 -4.00 23.10 -41.24
N ILE A 145 -3.64 21.86 -40.87
CA ILE A 145 -2.81 20.98 -41.72
C ILE A 145 -3.47 20.71 -43.07
N GLY A 146 -4.81 20.71 -43.16
CA GLY A 146 -5.51 20.59 -44.44
C GLY A 146 -5.24 21.76 -45.39
N ALA A 147 -5.29 23.00 -44.88
CA ALA A 147 -4.99 24.19 -45.68
C ALA A 147 -3.51 24.26 -46.11
N ILE A 148 -2.62 23.73 -45.25
CA ILE A 148 -1.20 23.61 -45.54
C ILE A 148 -0.97 22.59 -46.68
N ASP A 149 -1.64 21.44 -46.65
CA ASP A 149 -1.58 20.41 -47.69
C ASP A 149 -2.04 20.95 -49.06
N GLU A 150 -3.16 21.66 -49.10
CA GLU A 150 -3.65 22.33 -50.31
C GLU A 150 -2.69 23.39 -50.85
N SER A 151 -2.02 24.12 -49.95
CA SER A 151 -1.04 25.14 -50.34
C SER A 151 0.21 24.49 -50.96
N LEU A 152 0.63 23.34 -50.44
CA LEU A 152 1.71 22.54 -51.03
C LEU A 152 1.33 22.00 -52.42
N ASP A 153 0.08 21.62 -52.65
CA ASP A 153 -0.38 21.19 -53.97
C ASP A 153 -0.29 22.31 -55.01
N LYS A 154 -0.72 23.52 -54.64
CA LYS A 154 -0.57 24.71 -55.50
C LYS A 154 0.89 24.98 -55.80
N LEU A 155 1.77 24.94 -54.79
CA LEU A 155 3.20 25.13 -54.95
C LEU A 155 3.81 24.08 -55.88
N SER A 156 3.48 22.80 -55.71
CA SER A 156 3.92 21.71 -56.57
C SER A 156 3.53 21.96 -58.04
N GLY A 157 2.30 22.41 -58.28
CA GLY A 157 1.82 22.77 -59.61
C GLY A 157 2.51 24.01 -60.20
N CYS A 158 3.02 24.92 -59.37
CA CYS A 158 3.88 26.00 -59.82
C CYS A 158 5.27 25.49 -60.18
N ILE A 159 5.89 24.66 -59.34
CA ILE A 159 7.24 24.14 -59.60
C ILE A 159 7.27 23.28 -60.88
N HIS A 160 6.26 22.46 -61.15
CA HIS A 160 6.18 21.67 -62.39
C HIS A 160 6.11 22.49 -63.68
N ARG A 161 5.84 23.79 -63.61
CA ARG A 161 5.77 24.69 -64.76
C ARG A 161 7.11 25.35 -65.10
N TRP A 162 8.16 25.11 -64.31
CA TRP A 162 9.53 25.63 -64.48
C TRP A 162 10.52 24.48 -64.64
#